data_AF-A0A352IU13-F1
#
_entry.id   AF-A0A352IU13-F1
#
_cell.length_a   1.000
_cell.length_b   1.000
_cell.length_c   1.000
_cell.angle_alpha   90.00
_cell.angle_beta   90.00
_cell.angle_gamma   90.00
#
_symmetry.space_group_name_H-M   'P 1'
#
loop_
_entity.id
_entity.type
_entity.pdbx_description
1 polymer ?
#
loop_
_entity_poly.entity_id
_entity_poly.type
_entity_poly.pdbx_seq_one_letter_code
_entity_poly.pdbx_strand_id
1 'polypeptide(L)'
;MTTETAKNQTAGDDRSVPAPVDVPPVGEEINLDANENYFNRELSQLQFNYRVLKQALDTTHPLINRLIFCCIFSSNMDEFFEIRVAGLRQQMKYGRETVGADGMMPDQALAEISRVAHEYIREQYDILNNVLM
;
A
#
# COMPACT_ATOMS: atom_id res chain seq x y z
N MET A 1 -17.51 -56.45 -6.60
CA MET A 1 -16.15 -56.30 -6.06
C MET A 1 -15.51 -55.16 -6.84
N THR A 2 -15.49 -53.90 -6.35
CA THR A 2 -14.49 -53.30 -5.42
C THR A 2 -13.07 -53.46 -5.96
N THR A 3 -12.18 -52.48 -6.19
CA THR A 3 -11.95 -51.05 -5.87
C THR A 3 -10.88 -50.58 -6.91
N GLU A 4 -10.63 -49.32 -7.28
CA GLU A 4 -9.88 -48.24 -6.61
C GLU A 4 -9.63 -47.18 -7.72
N THR A 5 -10.13 -45.95 -7.63
CA THR A 5 -9.46 -44.75 -7.10
C THR A 5 -8.06 -44.47 -7.69
N ALA A 6 -7.97 -43.48 -8.58
CA ALA A 6 -6.79 -42.62 -8.71
C ALA A 6 -7.22 -41.21 -9.12
N LYS A 7 -7.44 -40.36 -8.12
CA LYS A 7 -7.48 -38.89 -8.24
C LYS A 7 -6.08 -38.42 -8.63
N ASN A 8 -5.92 -37.74 -9.75
CA ASN A 8 -4.70 -36.98 -10.02
C ASN A 8 -4.96 -35.52 -9.64
N GLN A 9 -4.36 -35.13 -8.52
CA GLN A 9 -4.40 -33.81 -7.93
C GLN A 9 -3.63 -32.82 -8.80
N THR A 10 -4.31 -31.86 -9.39
CA THR A 10 -3.65 -30.66 -9.91
C THR A 10 -3.35 -29.77 -8.71
N ALA A 11 -2.08 -29.53 -8.45
CA ALA A 11 -1.59 -28.71 -7.36
C ALA A 11 -2.25 -27.33 -7.41
N GLY A 12 -2.96 -26.97 -6.35
CA GLY A 12 -3.49 -25.64 -6.14
C GLY A 12 -2.33 -24.69 -5.84
N ASP A 13 -2.02 -23.83 -6.80
CA ASP A 13 -1.33 -22.57 -6.53
C ASP A 13 -2.36 -21.62 -5.93
N ASP A 14 -2.54 -21.71 -4.61
CA ASP A 14 -3.45 -20.89 -3.80
C ASP A 14 -2.86 -19.49 -3.55
N ARG A 15 -2.53 -18.82 -4.66
CA ARG A 15 -2.23 -17.39 -4.70
C ARG A 15 -3.26 -16.70 -5.55
N SER A 16 -4.55 -16.93 -5.24
CA SER A 16 -5.61 -16.09 -5.75
C SER A 16 -5.43 -14.71 -5.13
N VAL A 17 -4.79 -13.80 -5.87
CA VAL A 17 -4.94 -12.37 -5.61
C VAL A 17 -6.46 -12.13 -5.69
N PRO A 18 -7.13 -11.67 -4.61
CA PRO A 18 -8.52 -11.34 -4.72
C PRO A 18 -8.58 -10.18 -5.69
N ALA A 19 -9.19 -10.36 -6.85
CA ALA A 19 -9.52 -9.26 -7.74
C ALA A 19 -10.84 -8.67 -7.22
N PRO A 20 -10.87 -7.46 -6.65
CA PRO A 20 -12.11 -6.75 -6.41
C PRO A 20 -12.20 -5.66 -7.48
N VAL A 21 -12.23 -6.06 -8.74
CA VAL A 21 -12.61 -5.13 -9.80
C VAL A 21 -13.65 -5.87 -10.61
N ASP A 22 -14.90 -5.48 -10.41
CA ASP A 22 -16.01 -5.93 -11.22
C ASP A 22 -15.67 -5.49 -12.64
N VAL A 23 -15.16 -6.43 -13.45
CA VAL A 23 -14.72 -6.10 -14.81
C VAL A 23 -16.00 -5.80 -15.58
N PRO A 24 -16.19 -4.58 -16.10
CA PRO A 24 -17.41 -4.25 -16.81
C PRO A 24 -17.61 -5.22 -17.99
N PRO A 25 -18.86 -5.55 -18.31
CA PRO A 25 -19.17 -6.47 -19.39
C PRO A 25 -18.51 -6.02 -20.71
N VAL A 26 -17.95 -6.98 -21.44
CA VAL A 26 -17.25 -6.74 -22.71
C VAL A 26 -18.16 -5.95 -23.66
N GLY A 27 -17.88 -4.66 -23.86
CA GLY A 27 -18.66 -3.76 -24.71
C GLY A 27 -19.02 -2.40 -24.10
N GLU A 28 -18.81 -2.16 -22.80
CA GLU A 28 -18.92 -0.83 -22.20
C GLU A 28 -17.67 0.02 -22.47
N GLU A 29 -17.86 1.25 -22.95
CA GLU A 29 -16.77 2.22 -23.06
C GLU A 29 -16.28 2.61 -21.67
N ILE A 30 -15.03 2.26 -21.35
CA ILE A 30 -14.40 2.66 -20.09
C ILE A 30 -14.17 4.16 -20.13
N ASN A 31 -14.82 4.91 -19.24
CA ASN A 31 -14.59 6.34 -19.09
C ASN A 31 -13.24 6.58 -18.39
N LEU A 32 -12.20 6.85 -19.18
CA LEU A 32 -10.85 7.11 -18.70
C LEU A 32 -10.72 8.43 -17.91
N ASP A 33 -11.70 9.32 -17.99
CA ASP A 33 -11.71 10.60 -17.27
C ASP A 33 -12.40 10.49 -15.89
N ALA A 34 -12.96 9.33 -15.55
CA ALA A 34 -13.60 9.14 -14.27
C ALA A 34 -12.56 9.01 -13.15
N ASN A 35 -12.55 9.98 -12.22
CA ASN A 35 -11.62 10.06 -11.10
C ASN A 35 -11.63 8.79 -10.21
N GLU A 36 -12.77 8.09 -10.13
CA GLU A 36 -12.94 6.84 -9.38
C GLU A 36 -12.06 5.69 -9.89
N ASN A 37 -11.56 5.78 -11.12
CA ASN A 37 -10.65 4.80 -11.70
C ASN A 37 -9.19 4.97 -11.24
N TYR A 38 -8.87 6.07 -10.54
CA TYR A 38 -7.51 6.39 -10.14
C TYR A 38 -7.37 6.42 -8.61
N PHE A 39 -6.25 5.90 -8.15
CA PHE A 39 -5.83 6.03 -6.75
C PHE A 39 -4.87 7.19 -6.58
N ASN A 40 -4.92 7.83 -5.42
CA ASN A 40 -3.94 8.83 -5.06
C ASN A 40 -2.53 8.23 -5.09
N ARG A 41 -1.63 8.85 -5.85
CA ARG A 41 -0.24 8.37 -5.99
C ARG A 41 0.50 8.37 -4.66
N GLU A 42 0.29 9.38 -3.82
CA GLU A 42 1.04 9.53 -2.58
C GLU A 42 0.51 8.59 -1.50
N LEU A 43 -0.81 8.41 -1.41
CA LEU A 43 -1.40 7.39 -0.52
C LEU A 43 -1.01 5.97 -0.96
N SER A 44 -0.90 5.72 -2.26
CA SER A 44 -0.43 4.43 -2.78
C SER A 44 1.02 4.14 -2.39
N GLN A 45 1.89 5.14 -2.38
CA GLN A 45 3.27 5.01 -1.87
C GLN A 45 3.30 4.72 -0.37
N LEU A 46 2.46 5.40 0.43
CA LEU A 46 2.32 5.10 1.86
C LEU A 46 1.83 3.66 2.10
N GLN A 47 0.83 3.19 1.34
CA GLN A 47 0.36 1.81 1.45
C GLN A 47 1.43 0.80 1.07
N PHE A 48 2.27 1.10 0.07
CA PHE A 48 3.42 0.26 -0.26
C PHE A 48 4.40 0.18 0.92
N ASN A 49 4.78 1.32 1.51
CA ASN A 49 5.65 1.36 2.68
C ASN A 49 5.04 0.58 3.85
N TYR A 50 3.74 0.68 4.06
CA TYR A 50 3.04 -0.11 5.08
C TYR A 50 3.17 -1.62 4.86
N ARG A 51 3.08 -2.11 3.63
CA ARG A 51 3.31 -3.53 3.32
C ARG A 51 4.74 -3.97 3.62
N VAL A 52 5.73 -3.07 3.46
CA VAL A 52 7.12 -3.33 3.89
C VAL A 52 7.19 -3.46 5.42
N LEU A 53 6.52 -2.58 6.16
CA LEU A 53 6.44 -2.69 7.62
C LEU A 53 5.82 -4.02 8.06
N LYS A 54 4.77 -4.49 7.38
CA LYS A 54 4.14 -5.78 7.68
C LYS A 54 5.07 -6.98 7.52
N GLN A 55 6.14 -6.89 6.74
CA GLN A 55 7.15 -7.96 6.67
C GLN A 55 7.90 -8.16 8.00
N ALA A 56 7.92 -7.15 8.87
CA ALA A 56 8.48 -7.26 10.23
C ALA A 56 7.63 -8.13 11.17
N LEU A 57 6.35 -8.38 10.84
CA LEU A 57 5.47 -9.26 11.61
C LEU A 57 5.57 -10.73 11.20
N ASP A 58 6.14 -11.02 10.03
CA ASP A 58 6.26 -12.38 9.54
C ASP A 58 7.30 -13.18 10.34
N THR A 59 6.84 -14.17 11.10
CA THR A 59 7.67 -15.03 11.95
C THR A 59 8.47 -16.07 11.18
N THR A 60 8.23 -16.23 9.87
CA THR A 60 9.06 -17.08 9.01
C THR A 60 10.43 -16.43 8.73
N HIS A 61 10.54 -15.11 8.90
CA HIS A 61 11.80 -14.39 8.83
C HIS A 61 12.59 -14.48 10.15
N PRO A 62 13.93 -14.62 10.11
CA PRO A 62 14.77 -14.43 11.28
C PRO A 62 14.55 -13.07 11.95
N LEU A 63 14.70 -13.00 13.27
CA LEU A 63 14.44 -11.78 14.05
C LEU A 63 15.18 -10.54 13.51
N ILE A 64 16.44 -10.72 13.10
CA ILE A 64 17.24 -9.64 12.52
C ILE A 64 16.64 -9.10 11.21
N ASN A 65 16.11 -9.96 10.35
CA ASN A 65 15.49 -9.53 9.08
C ASN A 65 14.21 -8.74 9.36
N ARG A 66 13.46 -9.13 10.39
CA ARG A 66 12.26 -8.41 10.83
C ARG A 66 12.61 -7.00 11.34
N LEU A 67 13.69 -6.87 12.11
CA LEU A 67 14.20 -5.57 12.53
C LEU A 67 14.69 -4.72 11.33
N ILE A 68 15.35 -5.36 10.35
CA ILE A 68 15.78 -4.70 9.11
C ILE A 68 14.57 -4.15 8.35
N PHE A 69 13.46 -4.89 8.24
CA PHE A 69 12.23 -4.36 7.63
C PHE A 69 11.68 -3.12 8.34
N CYS A 70 11.74 -3.06 9.68
CA CYS A 70 11.41 -1.84 10.44
C CYS A 70 12.35 -0.67 10.10
N CYS A 71 13.64 -0.93 9.93
CA CYS A 71 14.61 0.10 9.53
C CYS A 71 14.39 0.57 8.08
N ILE A 72 14.12 -0.34 7.14
CA ILE A 72 13.81 -0.01 5.75
C ILE A 72 12.55 0.86 5.69
N PHE A 73 11.50 0.49 6.43
CA PHE A 73 10.29 1.30 6.52
C PHE A 73 10.60 2.73 7.00
N SER A 74 11.41 2.88 8.05
CA SER A 74 11.82 4.20 8.54
C SER A 74 12.52 5.03 7.46
N SER A 75 13.52 4.44 6.78
CA SER A 75 14.25 5.13 5.71
C SER A 75 13.35 5.53 4.54
N ASN A 76 12.39 4.68 4.18
CA ASN A 76 11.45 4.99 3.11
C ASN A 76 10.47 6.11 3.50
N MET A 77 10.08 6.17 4.77
CA MET A 77 9.22 7.25 5.27
C MET A 77 9.97 8.59 5.26
N ASP A 78 11.25 8.61 5.65
CA ASP A 78 12.07 9.82 5.59
C ASP A 78 12.17 10.35 4.15
N GLU A 79 12.51 9.48 3.18
CA GLU A 79 12.55 9.86 1.75
C GLU A 79 11.19 10.35 1.24
N PHE A 80 10.10 9.69 1.65
CA PHE A 80 8.74 10.10 1.29
C PHE A 80 8.44 11.54 1.76
N PHE A 81 8.81 11.90 2.99
CA PHE A 81 8.61 13.26 3.48
C PHE A 81 9.53 14.29 2.81
N GLU A 82 10.80 13.95 2.63
CA GLU A 82 11.79 14.85 2.03
C GLU A 82 11.49 15.15 0.56
N ILE A 83 11.04 14.15 -0.20
CA ILE A 83 10.83 14.30 -1.64
C ILE A 83 9.35 14.56 -1.96
N ARG A 84 8.43 13.69 -1.51
CA ARG A 84 7.03 13.74 -1.95
C ARG A 84 6.25 14.84 -1.25
N VAL A 85 6.28 14.88 0.08
CA VAL A 85 5.53 15.88 0.84
C VAL A 85 6.08 17.29 0.59
N ALA A 86 7.39 17.45 0.46
CA ALA A 86 7.99 18.71 0.04
C ALA A 86 7.50 19.16 -1.35
N GLY A 87 7.45 18.24 -2.31
CA GLY A 87 6.92 18.50 -3.65
C GLY A 87 5.45 18.94 -3.63
N LEU A 88 4.61 18.25 -2.86
CA LEU A 88 3.18 18.57 -2.73
C LEU A 88 2.96 19.95 -2.07
N ARG A 89 3.73 20.26 -1.02
CA ARG A 89 3.70 21.59 -0.38
C ARG A 89 4.16 22.70 -1.33
N GLN A 90 5.13 22.42 -2.18
CA GLN A 90 5.63 23.38 -3.16
C GLN A 90 4.59 23.67 -4.26
N GLN A 91 3.84 22.66 -4.69
CA GLN A 91 2.73 22.84 -5.64
C GLN A 91 1.63 23.75 -5.06
N MET A 92 1.26 23.55 -3.79
CA MET A 92 0.33 24.43 -3.07
C MET A 92 0.85 25.87 -2.99
N LYS A 93 2.12 26.05 -2.61
CA LYS A 93 2.70 27.39 -2.43
C LYS A 93 2.71 28.23 -3.71
N TYR A 94 2.86 27.61 -4.87
CA TYR A 94 2.88 28.31 -6.16
C TYR A 94 1.53 28.37 -6.87
N GLY A 95 0.42 28.01 -6.19
CA GLY A 95 -0.91 28.06 -6.77
C GLY A 95 -1.09 27.15 -8.00
N ARG A 96 -0.23 26.12 -8.12
CA ARG A 96 -0.44 25.03 -9.08
C ARG A 96 -1.32 23.98 -8.41
N GLU A 97 -2.51 24.39 -8.01
CA GLU A 97 -3.54 23.51 -7.46
C GLU A 97 -4.16 22.70 -8.60
N THR A 98 -3.34 21.87 -9.25
CA THR A 98 -3.85 20.85 -10.16
C THR A 98 -4.46 19.77 -9.31
N VAL A 99 -5.78 19.62 -9.41
CA VAL A 99 -6.51 18.49 -8.84
C VAL A 99 -5.86 17.21 -9.38
N GLY A 100 -5.59 16.26 -8.47
CA GLY A 100 -5.01 14.98 -8.86
C GLY A 100 -5.95 14.22 -9.81
N ALA A 101 -5.42 13.21 -10.51
CA ALA A 101 -6.24 12.33 -11.35
C ALA A 101 -7.32 11.56 -10.55
N ASP A 102 -7.20 11.51 -9.21
CA ASP A 102 -8.21 10.92 -8.32
C ASP A 102 -9.26 11.92 -7.82
N GLY A 103 -9.19 13.19 -8.24
CA GLY A 103 -10.10 14.24 -7.79
C GLY A 103 -9.78 14.87 -6.43
N MET A 104 -8.73 14.44 -5.72
CA MET A 104 -8.34 15.03 -4.44
C MET A 104 -7.57 16.34 -4.63
N MET A 105 -7.90 17.33 -3.78
CA MET A 105 -7.11 18.55 -3.68
C MET A 105 -5.81 18.32 -2.88
N PRO A 106 -4.72 19.04 -3.19
CA PRO A 106 -3.43 18.86 -2.52
C PRO A 106 -3.46 19.01 -0.99
N ASP A 107 -4.32 19.89 -0.47
CA ASP A 107 -4.55 20.12 0.96
C ASP A 107 -5.24 18.92 1.62
N GLN A 108 -6.27 18.36 0.98
CA GLN A 108 -6.95 17.14 1.42
C GLN A 108 -5.99 15.95 1.40
N ALA A 109 -5.19 15.83 0.35
CA ALA A 109 -4.18 14.79 0.24
C ALA A 109 -3.14 14.91 1.36
N LEU A 110 -2.64 16.11 1.68
CA LEU A 110 -1.71 16.31 2.79
C LEU A 110 -2.32 15.97 4.16
N ALA A 111 -3.58 16.35 4.38
CA ALA A 111 -4.28 16.01 5.62
C ALA A 111 -4.41 14.50 5.80
N GLU A 112 -4.78 13.79 4.73
CA GLU A 112 -4.92 12.34 4.75
C GLU A 112 -3.57 11.62 4.88
N ILE A 113 -2.54 12.09 4.15
CA ILE A 113 -1.15 11.62 4.29
C ILE A 113 -0.70 11.74 5.74
N SER A 114 -0.95 12.89 6.38
CA SER A 114 -0.59 13.12 7.77
C SER A 114 -1.29 12.13 8.70
N ARG A 115 -2.60 11.94 8.56
CA ARG A 115 -3.38 11.00 9.37
C ARG A 115 -2.82 9.58 9.25
N VAL A 116 -2.65 9.09 8.03
CA VAL A 116 -2.19 7.73 7.73
C VAL A 116 -0.75 7.52 8.19
N ALA A 117 0.15 8.50 7.99
CA ALA A 117 1.53 8.39 8.43
C ALA A 117 1.66 8.26 9.96
N HIS A 118 0.88 9.02 10.73
CA HIS A 118 0.86 8.89 12.19
C HIS A 118 0.36 7.52 12.65
N GLU A 119 -0.62 6.93 11.96
CA GLU A 119 -1.09 5.58 12.23
C GLU A 119 0.01 4.55 11.99
N TYR A 120 0.72 4.64 10.86
CA TYR A 120 1.79 3.69 10.53
C TYR A 120 3.02 3.83 11.44
N ILE A 121 3.39 5.06 11.84
CA ILE A 121 4.48 5.28 12.78
C ILE A 121 4.12 4.70 14.16
N ARG A 122 2.89 4.91 14.63
CA ARG A 122 2.43 4.30 15.89
C ARG A 122 2.56 2.78 15.84
N GLU A 123 2.09 2.17 14.75
CA GLU A 123 2.18 0.74 14.58
C GLU A 123 3.63 0.24 14.49
N GLN A 124 4.53 0.98 13.82
CA GLN A 124 5.95 0.65 13.80
C GLN A 124 6.54 0.60 15.22
N TYR A 125 6.22 1.58 16.07
CA TYR A 125 6.67 1.58 17.47
C TYR A 125 6.07 0.43 18.26
N ASP A 126 4.80 0.08 18.04
CA ASP A 126 4.17 -1.06 18.69
C ASP A 126 4.83 -2.39 18.28
N ILE A 127 5.15 -2.56 16.98
CA ILE A 127 5.88 -3.73 16.46
C ILE A 127 7.28 -3.80 17.10
N LEU A 128 7.99 -2.67 17.14
CA LEU A 128 9.34 -2.63 17.70
C LEU A 128 9.34 -2.98 19.19
N ASN A 129 8.46 -2.37 19.98
CA ASN A 129 8.49 -2.45 21.45
C ASN A 129 7.78 -3.69 22.02
N ASN A 130 6.75 -4.21 21.35
CA ASN A 130 5.91 -5.29 21.90
C ASN A 130 6.08 -6.63 21.15
N VAL A 131 6.76 -6.64 20.00
CA VAL A 131 6.91 -7.85 19.17
C VAL A 131 8.37 -8.22 18.94
N LEU A 132 9.26 -7.23 18.73
CA LEU A 132 10.67 -7.47 18.41
C LEU A 132 11.62 -7.36 19.62
N MET A 133 11.22 -6.64 20.67
CA MET A 133 11.91 -6.54 21.96
C MET A 133 11.09 -7.19 23.06
#